data_AF-A0A1G0YAR7-F1
#
_entry.id   AF-A0A1G0YAR7-F1
#
_cell.length_a   1.000
_cell.length_b   1.000
_cell.length_c   1.000
_cell.angle_alpha   90.00
_cell.angle_beta   90.00
_cell.angle_gamma   90.00
#
_symmetry.space_group_name_H-M   'P 1'
#
loop_
_entity.id
_entity.type
_entity.pdbx_description
1 polymer ?
#
loop_
_entity_poly.entity_id
_entity_poly.type
_entity_poly.pdbx_seq_one_letter_code
_entity_poly.pdbx_strand_id
1 'polypeptide(L)'
;MTISVLALSASAAELTTDWAYHDNNDGTDHRTTESVPGDSYTFVGNGTTTMGNDDPVTLYILTANNFAGDLEEQVFVRWWNGEAENWVMGSWEKNVPLGKSGDADNGVFHGLPSDGGVTLDLWKVLIPPEMTRPGDNFYVIQLKGWQEGAEASQAYLIRDSAEGSGNNNLGQSWTSGDYFGHDWSVTIEE
;
A
#
# COMPACT_ATOMS: atom_id res chain seq x y z
N MET A 1 -21.90 47.49 -9.68
CA MET A 1 -21.06 46.53 -10.43
C MET A 1 -20.47 45.59 -9.40
N THR A 2 -21.09 44.43 -9.22
CA THR A 2 -20.82 43.52 -8.10
C THR A 2 -19.85 42.46 -8.59
N ILE A 3 -18.65 42.40 -8.01
CA ILE A 3 -17.65 41.39 -8.34
C ILE A 3 -18.02 40.13 -7.57
N SER A 4 -18.56 39.14 -8.28
CA SER A 4 -18.74 37.79 -7.73
C SER A 4 -17.40 37.06 -7.78
N VAL A 5 -16.81 36.82 -6.60
CA VAL A 5 -15.67 35.90 -6.46
C VAL A 5 -16.22 34.48 -6.54
N LEU A 6 -15.93 33.78 -7.63
CA LEU A 6 -16.15 32.34 -7.73
C LEU A 6 -15.15 31.66 -6.79
N ALA A 7 -15.62 31.22 -5.62
CA ALA A 7 -14.91 30.25 -4.82
C ALA A 7 -14.90 28.95 -5.63
N LEU A 8 -13.77 28.65 -6.27
CA LEU A 8 -13.51 27.31 -6.76
C LEU A 8 -13.49 26.40 -5.54
N SER A 9 -14.53 25.57 -5.41
CA SER A 9 -14.45 24.38 -4.58
C SER A 9 -13.24 23.62 -5.09
N ALA A 10 -12.13 23.65 -4.34
CA ALA A 10 -11.12 22.64 -4.47
C ALA A 10 -11.85 21.33 -4.12
N SER A 11 -12.25 20.60 -5.15
CA SER A 11 -12.38 19.16 -5.03
C SER A 11 -11.04 18.73 -4.47
N ALA A 12 -11.02 18.34 -3.19
CA ALA A 12 -9.98 17.45 -2.73
C ALA A 12 -10.07 16.30 -3.72
N ALA A 13 -9.07 16.19 -4.60
CA ALA A 13 -8.89 14.98 -5.37
C ALA A 13 -8.87 13.88 -4.31
N GLU A 14 -9.82 12.97 -4.41
CA GLU A 14 -9.85 11.74 -3.64
C GLU A 14 -8.46 11.14 -3.78
N LEU A 15 -7.68 11.18 -2.69
CA LEU A 15 -6.33 10.65 -2.67
C LEU A 15 -6.47 9.17 -3.04
N THR A 16 -6.09 8.84 -4.27
CA THR A 16 -5.97 7.45 -4.71
C THR A 16 -4.77 6.91 -3.97
N THR A 17 -5.04 6.30 -2.84
CA THR A 17 -4.12 5.72 -1.87
C THR A 17 -3.58 4.40 -2.44
N ASP A 18 -2.78 4.50 -3.51
CA ASP A 18 -1.98 3.39 -3.99
C ASP A 18 -0.83 3.19 -3.00
N TRP A 19 -1.00 2.36 -1.96
CA TRP A 19 0.07 2.04 -0.99
C TRP A 19 0.55 0.58 -1.07
N ALA A 20 0.00 -0.15 -2.03
CA ALA A 20 0.27 -1.54 -2.32
C ALA A 20 0.54 -1.64 -3.83
N TYR A 21 1.70 -2.17 -4.20
CA TYR A 21 2.20 -2.07 -5.57
C TYR A 21 2.67 -3.40 -6.10
N HIS A 22 2.45 -3.64 -7.39
CA HIS A 22 2.71 -4.92 -8.06
C HIS A 22 3.98 -4.88 -8.91
N ASP A 23 4.78 -5.94 -8.86
CA ASP A 23 5.89 -6.20 -9.78
C ASP A 23 5.78 -7.65 -10.27
N ASN A 24 5.89 -7.84 -11.59
CA ASN A 24 5.78 -9.13 -12.27
C ASN A 24 7.11 -9.88 -12.34
N ASN A 25 8.19 -9.29 -11.83
CA ASN A 25 9.50 -9.93 -11.68
C ASN A 25 10.09 -10.46 -13.00
N ASP A 26 9.64 -9.93 -14.16
CA ASP A 26 10.13 -10.29 -15.49
C ASP A 26 11.40 -9.52 -15.90
N GLY A 27 11.94 -8.71 -14.98
CA GLY A 27 13.10 -7.85 -15.20
C GLY A 27 12.81 -6.62 -16.09
N THR A 28 11.57 -6.44 -16.52
CA THR A 28 11.07 -5.31 -17.30
C THR A 28 10.28 -4.38 -16.39
N ASP A 29 10.55 -3.10 -16.55
CA ASP A 29 9.86 -2.04 -15.84
C ASP A 29 8.52 -1.72 -16.53
N HIS A 30 7.40 -2.24 -16.00
CA HIS A 30 6.03 -1.96 -16.51
C HIS A 30 5.39 -0.71 -15.88
N ARG A 31 6.16 0.14 -15.20
CA ARG A 31 5.67 0.98 -14.11
C ARG A 31 5.16 2.36 -14.57
N THR A 32 4.02 2.81 -14.04
CA THR A 32 3.43 4.15 -14.28
C THR A 32 3.94 5.19 -13.28
N THR A 33 4.67 6.18 -13.78
CA THR A 33 4.87 7.59 -13.30
C THR A 33 5.42 7.94 -11.89
N GLU A 34 5.42 7.09 -10.86
CA GLU A 34 5.91 7.50 -9.50
C GLU A 34 6.96 6.56 -8.92
N SER A 35 8.12 7.08 -8.49
CA SER A 35 9.24 6.27 -7.95
C SER A 35 9.14 6.08 -6.44
N VAL A 36 9.54 4.92 -5.93
CA VAL A 36 9.80 4.75 -4.50
C VAL A 36 10.85 5.79 -4.08
N PRO A 37 10.56 6.66 -3.10
CA PRO A 37 11.52 7.65 -2.66
C PRO A 37 12.84 6.99 -2.24
N GLY A 38 13.94 7.36 -2.91
CA GLY A 38 15.27 6.81 -2.63
C GLY A 38 15.59 5.46 -3.30
N ASP A 39 14.77 4.98 -4.23
CA ASP A 39 15.00 3.74 -4.97
C ASP A 39 14.85 3.90 -6.48
N SER A 40 15.34 2.91 -7.22
CA SER A 40 15.20 2.83 -8.68
C SER A 40 13.93 2.11 -9.15
N TYR A 41 13.10 1.62 -8.23
CA TYR A 41 11.83 0.96 -8.54
C TYR A 41 10.70 2.00 -8.56
N THR A 42 9.68 1.80 -9.39
CA THR A 42 8.51 2.69 -9.43
C THR A 42 7.24 1.90 -9.16
N PHE A 43 6.24 2.62 -8.68
CA PHE A 43 4.96 2.14 -8.22
C PHE A 43 4.06 1.75 -9.39
N VAL A 44 3.21 0.74 -9.21
CA VAL A 44 2.23 0.31 -10.22
C VAL A 44 0.83 0.44 -9.66
N GLY A 45 -0.03 1.16 -10.38
CA GLY A 45 -1.39 1.44 -9.96
C GLY A 45 -2.26 0.19 -9.92
N ASN A 46 -3.24 0.20 -9.02
CA ASN A 46 -4.20 -0.88 -8.83
C ASN A 46 -4.90 -1.31 -10.13
N GLY A 47 -5.03 -2.61 -10.39
CA GLY A 47 -5.76 -3.16 -11.54
C GLY A 47 -5.17 -2.86 -12.92
N THR A 48 -3.97 -2.27 -12.99
CA THR A 48 -3.29 -1.97 -14.26
C THR A 48 -2.22 -3.02 -14.63
N THR A 49 -2.00 -4.00 -13.76
CA THR A 49 -0.93 -4.99 -13.92
C THR A 49 -1.50 -6.33 -14.34
N THR A 50 -0.90 -6.88 -15.38
CA THR A 50 -1.17 -8.24 -15.83
C THR A 50 0.09 -9.08 -15.62
N MET A 51 -0.08 -10.27 -15.06
CA MET A 51 0.99 -11.20 -14.67
C MET A 51 0.85 -12.48 -15.48
N GLY A 52 1.95 -13.08 -15.93
CA GLY A 52 1.89 -14.42 -16.52
C GLY A 52 1.44 -15.45 -15.48
N ASN A 53 0.75 -16.51 -15.93
CA ASN A 53 0.25 -17.57 -15.04
C ASN A 53 1.36 -18.27 -14.22
N ASP A 54 2.58 -18.29 -14.74
CA ASP A 54 3.74 -18.91 -14.09
C ASP A 54 4.62 -17.90 -13.33
N ASP A 55 4.26 -16.61 -13.35
CA ASP A 55 5.05 -15.54 -12.73
C ASP A 55 4.59 -15.27 -11.30
N PRO A 56 5.51 -15.07 -10.34
CA PRO A 56 5.14 -14.68 -8.99
C PRO A 56 4.67 -13.22 -8.96
N VAL A 57 3.71 -12.92 -8.09
CA VAL A 57 3.29 -11.53 -7.82
C VAL A 57 4.12 -11.00 -6.66
N THR A 58 4.92 -9.97 -6.91
CA THR A 58 5.62 -9.25 -5.84
C THR A 58 4.82 -8.02 -5.44
N LEU A 59 4.51 -7.90 -4.15
CA LEU A 59 3.88 -6.74 -3.55
C LEU A 59 4.89 -5.94 -2.74
N TYR A 60 5.03 -4.65 -3.02
CA TYR A 60 5.70 -3.72 -2.12
C TYR A 60 4.64 -2.92 -1.35
N ILE A 61 4.82 -2.82 -0.04
CA ILE A 61 3.85 -2.17 0.85
C ILE A 61 4.60 -1.15 1.70
N LEU A 62 4.10 0.08 1.70
CA LEU A 62 4.59 1.12 2.60
C LEU A 62 3.72 1.18 3.84
N THR A 63 4.32 1.21 5.02
CA THR A 63 3.61 1.43 6.29
C THR A 63 4.24 2.60 7.05
N ALA A 64 3.48 3.21 7.95
CA ALA A 64 4.07 4.07 8.97
C ALA A 64 5.14 3.27 9.74
N ASN A 65 6.29 3.88 9.98
CA ASN A 65 7.29 3.26 10.86
C ASN A 65 6.77 3.23 12.30
N ASN A 66 7.01 2.11 12.98
CA ASN A 66 6.57 1.90 14.36
C ASN A 66 5.03 1.98 14.53
N PHE A 67 4.27 1.48 13.56
CA PHE A 67 2.80 1.41 13.59
C PHE A 67 2.27 0.57 14.75
N ALA A 68 3.04 -0.40 15.25
CA ALA A 68 2.64 -1.26 16.36
C ALA A 68 3.13 -0.80 17.74
N GLY A 69 3.87 0.31 17.82
CA GLY A 69 4.46 0.79 19.07
C GLY A 69 5.49 -0.19 19.62
N ASP A 70 5.32 -0.63 20.88
CA ASP A 70 6.29 -1.53 21.53
C ASP A 70 6.17 -3.00 21.09
N LEU A 71 5.20 -3.33 20.22
CA LEU A 71 4.96 -4.68 19.72
C LEU A 71 5.80 -4.99 18.48
N GLU A 72 6.01 -6.28 18.20
CA GLU A 72 6.63 -6.73 16.95
C GLU A 72 5.69 -6.52 15.78
N GLU A 73 6.18 -5.84 14.74
CA GLU A 73 5.43 -5.52 13.54
C GLU A 73 5.40 -6.67 12.55
N GLN A 74 4.21 -6.97 12.06
CA GLN A 74 3.99 -7.97 11.03
C GLN A 74 3.03 -7.41 9.98
N VAL A 75 3.35 -7.62 8.71
CA VAL A 75 2.47 -7.32 7.58
C VAL A 75 2.01 -8.62 6.96
N PHE A 76 0.70 -8.77 6.78
CA PHE A 76 0.10 -9.90 6.08
C PHE A 76 -0.73 -9.40 4.90
N VAL A 77 -0.69 -10.15 3.80
CA VAL A 77 -1.60 -9.98 2.68
C VAL A 77 -2.59 -11.13 2.69
N ARG A 78 -3.87 -10.78 2.78
CA ARG A 78 -4.96 -11.71 2.55
C ARG A 78 -5.25 -11.73 1.05
N TRP A 79 -4.83 -12.78 0.38
CA TRP A 79 -4.91 -12.97 -1.06
C TRP A 79 -6.08 -13.89 -1.42
N TRP A 80 -6.96 -13.45 -2.32
CA TRP A 80 -8.06 -14.23 -2.86
C TRP A 80 -7.88 -14.41 -4.37
N ASN A 81 -7.92 -15.65 -4.84
CA ASN A 81 -7.52 -15.98 -6.21
C ASN A 81 -8.66 -16.40 -7.15
N GLY A 82 -9.92 -16.15 -6.79
CA GLY A 82 -11.06 -16.73 -7.52
C GLY A 82 -11.79 -17.83 -6.77
N GLU A 83 -11.04 -18.58 -5.94
CA GLU A 83 -11.52 -19.83 -5.34
C GLU A 83 -11.21 -19.93 -3.85
N ALA A 84 -9.99 -19.59 -3.46
CA ALA A 84 -9.50 -19.77 -2.10
C ALA A 84 -8.84 -18.51 -1.55
N GLU A 85 -8.94 -18.37 -0.24
CA GLU A 85 -8.21 -17.37 0.53
C GLU A 85 -6.85 -17.93 0.96
N ASN A 86 -5.81 -17.12 0.82
CA ASN A 86 -4.45 -17.40 1.23
C ASN A 86 -3.95 -16.24 2.09
N TRP A 87 -3.09 -16.53 3.06
CA TRP A 87 -2.45 -15.53 3.90
C TRP A 87 -0.95 -15.59 3.69
N VAL A 88 -0.36 -14.49 3.24
CA VAL A 88 1.08 -14.40 2.95
C VAL A 88 1.69 -13.32 3.83
N MET A 89 2.70 -13.69 4.60
CA MET A 89 3.44 -12.75 5.45
C MET A 89 4.48 -12.01 4.62
N GLY A 90 4.60 -10.70 4.85
CA GLY A 90 5.65 -9.88 4.27
C GLY A 90 6.96 -9.95 5.04
N SER A 91 8.06 -9.71 4.33
CA SER A 91 9.38 -9.42 4.91
C SER A 91 9.60 -7.92 4.96
N TRP A 92 10.18 -7.45 6.07
CA TRP A 92 10.69 -6.09 6.15
C TRP A 92 11.92 -5.95 5.26
N GLU A 93 11.97 -4.92 4.43
CA GLU A 93 13.10 -4.66 3.53
C GLU A 93 14.01 -3.56 4.10
N LYS A 94 13.44 -2.38 4.36
CA LYS A 94 14.18 -1.22 4.87
C LYS A 94 13.26 -0.10 5.37
N ASN A 95 13.86 0.84 6.09
CA ASN A 95 13.24 2.14 6.34
C ASN A 95 13.39 3.06 5.11
N VAL A 96 12.36 3.86 4.84
CA VAL A 96 12.36 4.90 3.79
C VAL A 96 12.15 6.26 4.44
N PRO A 97 13.19 7.09 4.58
CA PRO A 97 13.04 8.45 5.08
C PRO A 97 12.37 9.35 4.03
N LEU A 98 11.32 10.05 4.44
CA LEU A 98 10.68 11.10 3.66
C LEU A 98 10.97 12.46 4.29
N GLY A 99 11.32 13.43 3.45
CA GLY A 99 11.56 14.81 3.83
C GLY A 99 10.41 15.70 3.44
N LYS A 100 10.47 16.98 3.82
CA LYS A 100 9.51 17.98 3.35
C LYS A 100 9.63 18.17 1.83
N SER A 101 8.56 18.66 1.21
CA SER A 101 8.59 19.02 -0.22
C SER A 101 9.71 20.02 -0.52
N GLY A 102 10.57 19.67 -1.48
CA GLY A 102 11.74 20.46 -1.88
C GLY A 102 13.03 20.13 -1.14
N ASP A 103 13.05 19.12 -0.28
CA ASP A 103 14.29 18.55 0.26
C ASP A 103 15.01 17.73 -0.81
N ALA A 104 16.33 17.89 -0.91
CA ALA A 104 17.14 17.29 -1.98
C ALA A 104 17.58 15.86 -1.65
N ASP A 105 17.68 15.55 -0.35
CA ASP A 105 18.24 14.28 0.14
C ASP A 105 17.15 13.24 0.44
N ASN A 106 15.91 13.68 0.69
CA ASN A 106 14.77 12.80 0.96
C ASN A 106 13.55 13.24 0.13
N GLY A 107 12.89 12.29 -0.54
CA GLY A 107 11.71 12.57 -1.36
C GLY A 107 10.46 12.87 -0.53
N VAL A 108 9.41 13.31 -1.23
CA VAL A 108 8.02 13.29 -0.74
C VAL A 108 7.26 12.18 -1.43
N PHE A 109 6.23 11.67 -0.78
CA PHE A 109 5.31 10.71 -1.36
C PHE A 109 3.90 11.33 -1.39
N HIS A 110 3.31 11.48 -2.59
CA HIS A 110 2.06 12.24 -2.80
C HIS A 110 2.04 13.65 -2.16
N GLY A 111 3.20 14.32 -2.10
CA GLY A 111 3.33 15.64 -1.49
C GLY A 111 3.38 15.64 0.05
N LEU A 112 3.49 14.47 0.68
CA LEU A 112 3.69 14.29 2.12
C LEU A 112 5.12 13.81 2.45
N PRO A 113 5.64 14.14 3.65
CA PRO A 113 5.04 15.02 4.64
C PRO A 113 5.07 16.49 4.20
N SER A 114 4.04 17.25 4.59
CA SER A 114 3.95 18.68 4.27
C SER A 114 4.92 19.56 5.08
N ASP A 115 5.38 19.06 6.22
CA ASP A 115 6.42 19.65 7.07
C ASP A 115 7.17 18.56 7.85
N GLY A 116 8.41 18.86 8.28
CA GLY A 116 9.27 17.92 8.98
C GLY A 116 9.76 16.75 8.13
N GLY A 117 10.02 15.62 8.78
CA GLY A 117 10.39 14.36 8.13
C GLY A 117 9.68 13.20 8.81
N VAL A 118 9.41 12.15 8.06
CA VAL A 118 8.76 10.93 8.54
C VAL A 118 9.49 9.72 7.98
N THR A 119 9.53 8.64 8.75
CA THR A 119 10.11 7.38 8.28
C THR A 119 8.97 6.42 7.96
N LEU A 120 9.07 5.78 6.81
CA LEU A 120 8.22 4.64 6.43
C LEU A 120 8.98 3.34 6.59
N ASP A 121 8.25 2.25 6.70
CA ASP A 121 8.77 0.90 6.44
C ASP A 121 8.33 0.42 5.07
N LEU A 122 9.28 -0.12 4.32
CA LEU A 122 9.03 -0.85 3.09
C LEU A 122 9.00 -2.34 3.41
N TRP A 123 7.89 -2.98 3.08
CA TRP A 123 7.69 -4.41 3.18
C TRP A 123 7.57 -5.01 1.80
N LYS A 124 8.04 -6.25 1.65
CA LYS A 124 7.90 -7.05 0.44
C LYS A 124 7.08 -8.30 0.74
N VAL A 125 6.11 -8.61 -0.11
CA VAL A 125 5.33 -9.85 -0.05
C VAL A 125 5.46 -10.55 -1.39
N LEU A 126 5.78 -11.83 -1.37
CA LEU A 126 5.88 -12.64 -2.58
C LEU A 126 4.73 -13.64 -2.61
N ILE A 127 3.78 -13.44 -3.52
CA ILE A 127 2.71 -14.41 -3.79
C ILE A 127 3.22 -15.37 -4.86
N PRO A 128 3.44 -16.65 -4.52
CA PRO A 128 3.98 -17.59 -5.48
C PRO A 128 2.89 -18.00 -6.49
N PRO A 129 3.26 -18.41 -7.72
CA PRO A 129 2.30 -18.68 -8.81
C PRO A 129 1.22 -19.70 -8.42
N GLU A 130 1.57 -20.70 -7.59
CA GLU A 130 0.63 -21.73 -7.12
C GLU A 130 -0.52 -21.19 -6.24
N MET A 131 -0.43 -19.96 -5.74
CA MET A 131 -1.51 -19.28 -5.00
C MET A 131 -2.38 -18.42 -5.91
N THR A 132 -1.99 -18.22 -7.17
CA THR A 132 -2.68 -17.40 -8.15
C THR A 132 -3.49 -18.24 -9.13
N ARG A 133 -4.42 -17.61 -9.85
CA ARG A 133 -5.18 -18.25 -10.94
C ARG A 133 -5.46 -17.23 -12.05
N PRO A 134 -5.60 -17.67 -13.31
CA PRO A 134 -6.02 -16.80 -14.40
C PRO A 134 -7.30 -16.04 -14.08
N GLY A 135 -7.32 -14.75 -14.43
CA GLY A 135 -8.37 -13.79 -14.08
C GLY A 135 -8.01 -12.86 -12.93
N ASP A 136 -9.02 -12.20 -12.36
CA ASP A 136 -8.82 -11.21 -11.31
C ASP A 136 -8.62 -11.87 -9.95
N ASN A 137 -7.50 -11.54 -9.33
CA ASN A 137 -7.15 -11.88 -7.96
C ASN A 137 -7.27 -10.60 -7.13
N PHE A 138 -7.71 -10.71 -5.87
CA PHE A 138 -7.93 -9.57 -4.98
C PHE A 138 -7.13 -9.72 -3.69
N TYR A 139 -6.80 -8.62 -3.06
CA TYR A 139 -6.18 -8.69 -1.75
C TYR A 139 -6.49 -7.50 -0.84
N VAL A 140 -6.18 -7.71 0.44
CA VAL A 140 -6.20 -6.71 1.51
C VAL A 140 -4.91 -6.85 2.32
N ILE A 141 -4.41 -5.73 2.82
CA ILE A 141 -3.23 -5.70 3.70
C ILE A 141 -3.67 -5.59 5.16
N GLN A 142 -3.21 -6.52 5.98
CA GLN A 142 -3.35 -6.48 7.43
C GLN A 142 -2.02 -6.08 8.07
N LEU A 143 -2.08 -5.10 8.95
CA LEU A 143 -1.03 -4.70 9.87
C LEU A 143 -1.30 -5.36 11.22
N LYS A 144 -0.30 -6.01 11.79
CA LYS A 144 -0.42 -6.70 13.06
C LYS A 144 0.74 -6.34 13.99
N GLY A 145 0.41 -5.94 15.20
CA GLY A 145 1.35 -5.86 16.32
C GLY A 145 1.23 -7.11 17.16
N TRP A 146 2.35 -7.82 17.37
CA TRP A 146 2.37 -9.05 18.16
C TRP A 146 3.49 -9.05 19.20
N GLN A 147 3.22 -9.64 20.36
CA GLN A 147 4.25 -9.97 21.34
C GLN A 147 3.73 -11.13 22.19
N GLU A 148 4.62 -12.02 22.61
CA GLU A 148 4.26 -13.09 23.54
C GLU A 148 3.71 -12.51 24.86
N GLY A 149 2.49 -12.93 25.23
CA GLY A 149 1.83 -12.47 26.47
C GLY A 149 1.11 -11.12 26.37
N ALA A 150 1.10 -10.47 25.21
CA ALA A 150 0.32 -9.27 24.95
C ALA A 150 -0.93 -9.56 24.09
N GLU A 151 -1.95 -8.72 24.20
CA GLU A 151 -3.05 -8.73 23.23
C GLU A 151 -2.53 -8.22 21.88
N ALA A 152 -2.73 -9.00 20.82
CA ALA A 152 -2.34 -8.58 19.48
C ALA A 152 -3.19 -7.38 19.04
N SER A 153 -2.54 -6.39 18.44
CA SER A 153 -3.25 -5.32 17.74
C SER A 153 -3.35 -5.67 16.26
N GLN A 154 -4.48 -5.33 15.64
CA GLN A 154 -4.66 -5.50 14.21
C GLN A 154 -5.34 -4.27 13.60
N ALA A 155 -4.91 -3.94 12.40
CA ALA A 155 -5.56 -2.97 11.53
C ALA A 155 -5.46 -3.46 10.08
N TYR A 156 -6.36 -3.00 9.23
CA TYR A 156 -6.29 -3.20 7.79
C TYR A 156 -6.00 -1.87 7.14
N LEU A 157 -5.02 -1.84 6.24
CA LEU A 157 -4.93 -0.75 5.28
C LEU A 157 -6.07 -0.93 4.30
N ILE A 158 -6.78 0.16 4.03
CA ILE A 158 -7.87 0.19 3.06
C ILE A 158 -7.57 1.25 2.01
N ARG A 159 -7.98 1.00 0.77
CA ARG A 159 -7.81 1.96 -0.31
C ARG A 159 -8.72 3.16 -0.04
N ASP A 160 -10.02 2.93 -0.05
CA ASP A 160 -10.98 4.02 0.07
C ASP A 160 -11.38 4.21 1.54
N SER A 161 -11.24 5.44 2.07
CA SER A 161 -11.69 5.75 3.42
C SER A 161 -13.19 5.48 3.55
N ALA A 162 -13.56 4.58 4.47
CA ALA A 162 -14.94 4.22 4.76
C ALA A 162 -15.41 4.79 6.11
N GLU A 163 -16.71 4.74 6.40
CA GLU A 163 -17.23 5.10 7.71
C GLU A 163 -16.57 4.24 8.80
N GLY A 164 -15.99 4.88 9.82
CA GLY A 164 -15.23 4.19 10.88
C GLY A 164 -13.75 3.94 10.56
N SER A 165 -13.26 4.38 9.40
CA SER A 165 -11.81 4.39 9.11
C SER A 165 -11.11 5.61 9.71
N GLY A 166 -9.84 5.43 10.05
CA GLY A 166 -8.91 6.50 10.41
C GLY A 166 -7.89 6.73 9.31
N ASN A 167 -7.22 7.88 9.35
CA ASN A 167 -6.05 8.15 8.51
C ASN A 167 -4.83 8.33 9.42
N ASN A 168 -3.68 7.76 9.05
CA ASN A 168 -2.43 8.08 9.72
C ASN A 168 -1.84 9.40 9.20
N ASN A 169 -0.71 9.82 9.78
CA ASN A 169 0.02 11.05 9.42
C ASN A 169 0.61 11.03 7.99
N LEU A 170 0.46 9.93 7.27
CA LEU A 170 0.90 9.73 5.89
C LEU A 170 -0.29 9.73 4.91
N GLY A 171 -1.50 9.95 5.42
CA GLY A 171 -2.72 9.88 4.61
C GLY A 171 -3.16 8.47 4.27
N GLN A 172 -2.58 7.43 4.90
CA GLN A 172 -3.03 6.05 4.71
C GLN A 172 -4.31 5.81 5.50
N SER A 173 -5.35 5.38 4.80
CA SER A 173 -6.60 4.97 5.42
C SER A 173 -6.47 3.58 6.03
N TRP A 174 -6.99 3.41 7.24
CA TRP A 174 -6.96 2.16 7.97
C TRP A 174 -8.22 1.94 8.79
N THR A 175 -8.51 0.68 9.11
CA THR A 175 -9.59 0.28 10.02
C THR A 175 -9.13 -0.79 11.00
N SER A 176 -9.54 -0.71 12.27
CA SER A 176 -9.29 -1.75 13.28
C SER A 176 -10.40 -2.82 13.31
N GLY A 177 -11.49 -2.61 12.59
CA GLY A 177 -12.56 -3.61 12.43
C GLY A 177 -12.15 -4.69 11.44
N ASP A 178 -12.85 -5.83 11.49
CA ASP A 178 -12.68 -6.85 10.45
C ASP A 178 -13.04 -6.28 9.08
N TYR A 179 -12.18 -6.52 8.10
CA TYR A 179 -12.35 -6.02 6.74
C TYR A 179 -12.39 -7.17 5.74
N PHE A 180 -13.41 -7.17 4.88
CA PHE A 180 -13.62 -8.22 3.88
C PHE A 180 -13.67 -7.71 2.43
N GLY A 181 -13.26 -6.47 2.19
CA GLY A 181 -13.26 -5.87 0.85
C GLY A 181 -12.23 -6.48 -0.11
N HIS A 182 -12.27 -5.98 -1.34
CA HIS A 182 -11.39 -6.34 -2.46
C HIS A 182 -10.72 -5.06 -2.99
N ASP A 183 -9.97 -4.40 -2.13
CA ASP A 183 -9.49 -3.03 -2.34
C ASP A 183 -8.48 -2.94 -3.48
N TRP A 184 -7.69 -3.99 -3.63
CA TRP A 184 -6.69 -4.09 -4.66
C TRP A 184 -6.86 -5.37 -5.48
N SER A 185 -6.52 -5.28 -6.76
CA SER A 185 -6.60 -6.38 -7.71
C SER A 185 -5.37 -6.51 -8.60
N VAL A 186 -5.11 -7.75 -9.00
CA VAL A 186 -4.11 -8.15 -9.99
C VAL A 186 -4.78 -9.09 -10.98
N THR A 187 -4.56 -8.86 -12.27
CA THR A 187 -5.04 -9.77 -13.30
C THR A 187 -3.93 -10.76 -13.66
N ILE A 188 -4.23 -12.05 -13.66
CA ILE A 188 -3.32 -13.10 -14.10
C ILE A 188 -3.76 -13.56 -15.49
N GLU A 189 -2.84 -13.59 -16.44
CA GLU A 189 -3.04 -14.09 -17.81
C GLU A 189 -3.18 -15.62 -17.86
N GLU A 190 -3.73 -16.14 -18.96
CA GLU A 190 -3.81 -17.60 -19.22
C GLU A 190 -2.47 -18.20 -19.66
#